data_AF-A0A5K1E242-F1
#
_entry.id   AF-A0A5K1E242-F1
#
_cell.length_a   1.000
_cell.length_b   1.000
_cell.length_c   1.000
_cell.angle_alpha   90.00
_cell.angle_beta   90.00
_cell.angle_gamma   90.00
#
_symmetry.space_group_name_H-M   'P 1'
#
loop_
_entity.id
_entity.type
_entity.pdbx_description
1 polymer ?
#
loop_
_entity_poly.entity_id
_entity_poly.type
_entity_poly.pdbx_seq_one_letter_code
_entity_poly.pdbx_strand_id
1 'polypeptide(L)' 'MIVGAAGSTVYYNLRLRHPTLPLPIIDYDLALLFQPMLMLGISIGVAFNVVFADWMVTVLLIVIFM' A
#
# COMPACT_ATOMS: atom_id res chain seq x y z
N MET A 1 -5.60 -14.19 -1.13
CA MET A 1 -4.65 -14.61 -0.07
C MET A 1 -4.12 -13.46 0.81
N ILE A 2 -4.34 -12.18 0.48
CA ILE A 2 -3.75 -11.05 1.24
C ILE A 2 -4.69 -10.55 2.36
N VAL A 3 -6.00 -10.48 2.10
CA VAL A 3 -7.01 -9.94 3.03
C VAL A 3 -7.13 -10.76 4.33
N GLY A 4 -7.07 -12.09 4.24
CA GLY A 4 -7.17 -12.98 5.40
C GLY A 4 -5.98 -12.85 6.36
N ALA A 5 -4.76 -12.74 5.82
CA ALA A 5 -3.54 -12.58 6.61
C ALA A 5 -3.43 -11.18 7.25
N ALA A 6 -3.85 -10.13 6.53
CA ALA A 6 -3.93 -8.79 7.09
C ALA A 6 -4.98 -8.72 8.22
N GLY A 7 -6.17 -9.30 8.01
CA GLY A 7 -7.22 -9.35 9.02
C GLY A 7 -6.82 -10.09 10.29
N SER A 8 -6.15 -11.24 10.17
CA SER A 8 -5.66 -11.98 11.34
C SER A 8 -4.58 -11.19 12.08
N THR A 9 -3.64 -10.57 11.37
CA THR A 9 -2.55 -9.80 11.98
C THR A 9 -3.08 -8.57 12.71
N VAL A 10 -4.06 -7.87 12.13
CA VAL A 10 -4.77 -6.74 12.78
C VAL A 10 -5.53 -7.22 14.02
N TYR A 11 -6.26 -8.33 13.94
CA TYR A 11 -7.01 -8.88 15.07
C TYR A 11 -6.10 -9.32 16.23
N TYR A 12 -4.95 -9.93 15.93
CA TYR A 12 -3.96 -10.29 16.94
C TYR A 12 -3.25 -9.06 17.54
N ASN A 13 -2.88 -8.06 16.72
CA ASN A 13 -2.21 -6.84 17.19
C ASN A 13 -3.14 -5.90 17.97
N LEU A 14 -4.45 -5.87 17.67
CA LEU A 14 -5.45 -5.11 18.45
C LEU A 14 -5.68 -5.69 19.86
N ARG A 15 -5.51 -7.00 20.03
CA ARG A 15 -5.64 -7.68 21.33
C ARG A 15 -4.40 -7.52 22.21
N LEU A 16 -3.26 -7.11 21.66
CA LEU A 16 -2.04 -6.80 22.41
C LEU A 16 -2.05 -5.31 22.79
N ARG A 17 -2.53 -5.00 24.00
CA ARG A 17 -2.51 -3.63 24.56
C ARG A 17 -1.23 -3.40 25.38
N HIS A 18 -0.69 -2.18 25.30
CA HIS A 18 0.44 -1.77 26.13
C HIS A 18 0.09 -1.85 27.62
N PRO A 19 0.95 -2.40 28.50
CA PRO A 19 0.67 -2.55 29.94
C PRO A 19 0.57 -1.23 30.72
N THR A 20 1.04 -0.11 30.15
CA THR A 20 1.19 1.17 30.88
C THR A 20 0.57 2.39 30.20
N LEU A 21 0.18 2.31 28.92
CA LEU A 21 -0.41 3.41 28.16
C LEU A 21 -1.51 2.86 27.24
N PRO A 22 -2.73 3.44 27.23
CA PRO A 22 -3.87 2.95 26.44
C PRO A 22 -3.76 3.36 24.97
N LEU A 23 -2.60 3.11 24.35
CA LEU A 23 -2.36 3.37 22.92
C LEU A 23 -2.08 2.04 22.19
N PRO A 24 -2.65 1.84 20.99
CA PRO A 24 -2.31 0.72 20.13
C PRO A 24 -0.84 0.80 19.69
N ILE A 25 -0.16 -0.35 19.58
CA ILE A 25 1.25 -0.45 19.16
C ILE A 25 1.46 0.00 17.70
N ILE A 26 0.40 -0.08 16.89
CA ILE A 26 0.39 0.34 15.49
C ILE A 26 -0.35 1.66 15.40
N ASP A 27 0.29 2.67 14.80
CA ASP A 27 -0.34 3.93 14.41
C ASP A 27 -1.29 3.70 13.23
N TYR A 28 -2.47 3.15 13.54
CA TYR A 28 -3.50 2.86 12.55
C TYR A 28 -3.95 4.11 11.79
N ASP A 29 -3.89 5.29 12.42
CA ASP A 29 -4.25 6.57 11.79
C ASP A 29 -3.27 6.91 10.64
N LEU A 30 -1.98 6.66 10.85
CA LEU A 30 -0.94 6.87 9.85
C LEU A 30 -1.02 5.82 8.74
N ALA A 31 -1.27 4.55 9.09
CA ALA A 31 -1.47 3.49 8.10
C ALA A 31 -2.71 3.74 7.23
N LEU A 32 -3.81 4.21 7.82
CA LEU A 32 -5.04 4.55 7.10
C LEU A 32 -4.85 5.77 6.20
N LEU A 33 -3.95 6.70 6.54
CA LEU A 33 -3.59 7.85 5.70
C LEU A 33 -2.77 7.43 4.48
N PHE A 34 -1.83 6.50 4.64
CA PHE A 34 -0.98 6.03 3.54
C PHE A 34 -1.66 5.01 2.61
N GLN A 35 -2.56 4.18 3.13
CA GLN A 35 -3.31 3.18 2.36
C GLN A 35 -4.00 3.75 1.09
N PRO A 36 -4.79 4.85 1.16
CA PRO A 36 -5.44 5.43 -0.01
C PRO A 36 -4.45 6.10 -0.96
N MET A 37 -3.38 6.72 -0.45
CA MET A 37 -2.36 7.38 -1.28
C MET A 37 -1.60 6.36 -2.13
N LEU A 38 -1.27 5.19 -1.57
CA LEU A 38 -0.66 4.07 -2.30
C LEU A 38 -1.62 3.47 -3.33
N MET A 39 -2.89 3.26 -2.97
CA MET A 39 -3.91 2.76 -3.90
C MET A 39 -4.13 3.72 -5.08
N LEU A 40 -4.14 5.03 -4.84
CA LEU A 40 -4.24 6.04 -5.90
C LEU A 40 -3.05 5.95 -6.85
N GLY A 41 -1.81 5.88 -6.34
CA GLY A 41 -0.62 5.73 -7.17
C GLY A 41 -0.65 4.47 -8.05
N ILE A 42 -1.08 3.34 -7.49
CA ILE A 42 -1.23 2.08 -8.23
C ILE A 42 -2.32 2.21 -9.29
N SER A 43 -3.48 2.78 -8.96
CA SER A 43 -4.59 2.93 -9.91
C SER A 43 -4.23 3.84 -11.09
N ILE A 44 -3.49 4.92 -10.83
CA ILE A 44 -2.98 5.84 -11.85
C ILE A 44 -1.95 5.11 -12.70
N GLY A 45 -0.98 4.41 -12.09
CA GLY A 45 0.03 3.65 -12.82
C GLY A 45 -0.57 2.57 -13.74
N VAL A 46 -1.59 1.86 -13.26
CA VAL A 46 -2.32 0.86 -14.06
C VAL A 46 -3.12 1.53 -15.19
N ALA A 47 -3.80 2.65 -14.93
CA ALA A 47 -4.51 3.38 -15.99
C ALA A 47 -3.55 3.89 -17.08
N PHE A 48 -2.37 4.39 -16.70
CA PHE A 48 -1.32 4.79 -17.63
C PHE A 48 -0.77 3.60 -18.44
N ASN A 49 -0.64 2.42 -17.84
CA ASN A 49 -0.24 1.20 -18.53
C ASN A 49 -1.29 0.68 -19.53
N VAL A 50 -2.59 0.91 -19.30
CA VAL A 50 -3.64 0.54 -20.27
C VAL A 50 -3.73 1.55 -21.41
N VAL A 51 -3.51 2.85 -21.14
CA VAL A 51 -3.60 3.93 -22.16
C VAL A 51 -2.35 3.95 -23.05
N PHE A 52 -1.18 3.73 -22.48
CA PHE A 52 0.06 3.59 -23.23
C PHE A 52 0.39 2.12 -23.42
N ALA A 53 0.33 1.65 -24.67
CA ALA A 53 0.74 0.29 -25.00
C ALA A 53 2.10 -0.03 -24.36
N ASP A 54 2.25 -1.21 -23.74
CA ASP A 54 3.38 -1.60 -22.88
C ASP A 54 4.77 -1.28 -23.47
N TRP A 55 4.88 -1.28 -24.80
CA TRP A 55 6.10 -0.92 -25.52
C TRP A 55 6.56 0.52 -25.25
N MET A 56 5.65 1.48 -25.09
CA MET A 56 6.03 2.89 -24.89
C MET A 56 6.48 3.18 -23.45
N VAL A 57 5.89 2.48 -22.47
CA VAL A 57 6.39 2.51 -21.08
C VAL A 57 7.79 1.90 -21.01
N THR A 58 8.01 0.77 -21.70
CA THR A 58 9.31 0.11 -21.77
C THR A 58 10.37 1.01 -22.42
N VAL A 59 10.03 1.71 -23.52
CA VAL A 59 10.92 2.69 -24.17
C VAL A 59 11.22 3.88 -23.27
N LEU A 60 10.21 4.44 -22.59
CA LEU A 60 10.42 5.54 -21.64
C LEU A 60 11.36 5.13 -20.49
N LEU A 61 11.19 3.92 -19.98
CA LEU A 61 12.02 3.37 -18.90
C LEU A 61 13.47 3.14 -19.37
N ILE A 62 13.67 2.66 -20.60
CA ILE A 62 15.00 2.56 -21.23
C ILE A 62 15.66 3.94 -21.36
N VAL A 63 14.93 4.98 -21.77
CA VAL A 63 15.49 6.34 -21.92
C VAL A 63 15.84 6.99 -20.58
N ILE A 64 15.07 6.73 -19.52
CA ILE A 64 15.32 7.31 -18.19
C ILE A 64 16.46 6.61 -17.45
N PHE A 65 16.62 5.29 -17.62
CA PHE A 65 17.63 4.48 -16.91
C PHE A 65 18.95 4.28 -17.67
N MET A 66 19.05 4.74 -18.93
CA MET A 66 20.30 4.79 -19.69
C MET A 66 21.01 6.13 -19.47
#